data_AF-A0A968YTG7-F1
#
_entry.id   AF-A0A968YTG7-F1
#
_cell.length_a   1.000
_cell.length_b   1.000
_cell.length_c   1.000
_cell.angle_alpha   90.00
_cell.angle_beta   90.00
_cell.angle_gamma   90.00
#
_symmetry.space_group_name_H-M   'P 1'
#
loop_
_entity.id
_entity.type
_entity.pdbx_description
1 polymer ?
#
loop_
_entity_poly.entity_id
_entity_poly.type
_entity_poly.pdbx_seq_one_letter_code
_entity_poly.pdbx_strand_id
1 'polypeptide(L)'
;MNAIYEPYRIETLVPQHVDDRPWQEGLLHALESVNAQGECFLRIMEQEAHKFINTHKLESLLQWAAQVTDDSQEPFKPAAKRAEALAIALDRAIDLAHAHARDADRFVARERADNLIHAHTYACTIVRQLEHIDSIEGPDERQSAELSPTFTDGVVATWFDGLFDPKLVDLSKEETQSLKNYLGANEMVVQYNEAAAVTGESWNAIEQKMLLV
;
A
#
# COMPACT_ATOMS: atom_id res chain seq x y z
N MET A 1 15.58 27.55 -8.23
CA MET A 1 15.69 26.18 -8.77
C MET A 1 16.53 25.37 -7.80
N ASN A 2 15.89 24.56 -6.95
CA ASN A 2 16.59 23.72 -5.98
C ASN A 2 17.22 22.53 -6.73
N ALA A 3 18.54 22.35 -6.58
CA ALA A 3 19.36 21.35 -7.27
C ALA A 3 19.09 19.89 -6.84
N ILE A 4 17.94 19.60 -6.23
CA ILE A 4 17.56 18.29 -5.69
C ILE A 4 16.79 17.46 -6.76
N TYR A 5 16.25 18.12 -7.79
CA TYR A 5 15.28 17.55 -8.75
C TYR A 5 15.86 17.30 -10.17
N GLU A 6 17.14 16.96 -10.26
CA GLU A 6 17.71 16.42 -11.51
C GLU A 6 17.31 14.93 -11.62
N PRO A 7 16.96 14.39 -12.80
CA PRO A 7 16.54 12.98 -12.96
C PRO A 7 17.54 11.97 -12.35
N TYR A 8 18.83 12.25 -12.51
CA TYR A 8 19.92 11.45 -11.94
C TYR A 8 19.97 11.46 -10.40
N ARG A 9 19.45 12.51 -9.76
CA ARG A 9 19.34 12.60 -8.30
C ARG A 9 18.12 11.88 -7.76
N ILE A 10 17.01 11.85 -8.50
CA ILE A 10 15.83 11.06 -8.13
C ILE A 10 16.16 9.57 -8.07
N GLU A 11 16.84 9.06 -9.10
CA GLU A 11 17.29 7.66 -9.17
C GLU A 11 18.25 7.26 -8.04
N THR A 12 18.93 8.23 -7.42
CA THR A 12 19.84 7.97 -6.29
C THR A 12 19.23 8.22 -4.92
N LEU A 13 18.30 9.17 -4.81
CA LEU A 13 17.69 9.55 -3.53
C LEU A 13 16.50 8.67 -3.15
N VAL A 14 15.67 8.26 -4.12
CA VAL A 14 14.53 7.39 -3.83
C VAL A 14 14.97 6.07 -3.16
N PRO A 15 15.97 5.34 -3.69
CA PRO A 15 16.42 4.10 -3.03
C PRO A 15 16.97 4.31 -1.61
N GLN A 16 17.39 5.52 -1.25
CA GLN A 16 17.99 5.84 0.05
C GLN A 16 16.97 6.22 1.12
N HIS A 17 15.76 6.62 0.72
CA HIS A 17 14.77 7.23 1.61
C HIS A 17 13.33 6.77 1.36
N VAL A 18 13.13 5.71 0.55
CA VAL A 18 11.80 5.17 0.26
C VAL A 18 11.06 4.63 1.50
N ASP A 19 11.74 4.47 2.64
CA ASP A 19 11.17 4.12 3.95
C ASP A 19 11.18 5.28 4.99
N ASP A 20 11.67 6.47 4.63
CA ASP A 20 11.85 7.62 5.52
C ASP A 20 10.69 8.63 5.42
N ARG A 21 9.63 8.46 6.23
CA ARG A 21 8.42 9.31 6.19
C ARG A 21 8.66 10.83 6.19
N PRO A 22 9.48 11.40 7.09
CA PRO A 22 9.81 12.83 7.04
C PRO A 22 10.40 13.27 5.70
N TRP A 23 11.23 12.42 5.08
CA TRP A 23 11.77 12.70 3.75
C TRP A 23 10.68 12.64 2.67
N GLN A 24 9.78 11.67 2.76
CA GLN A 24 8.65 11.50 1.86
C GLN A 24 7.69 12.71 1.89
N GLU A 25 7.34 13.20 3.08
CA GLU A 25 6.50 14.40 3.28
C GLU A 25 7.16 15.67 2.74
N GLY A 26 8.46 15.86 3.02
CA GLY A 26 9.24 16.98 2.49
C GLY A 26 9.35 16.96 0.97
N LEU A 27 9.38 15.76 0.37
CA LEU A 27 9.46 15.57 -1.06
C LEU A 27 8.12 15.83 -1.75
N LEU A 28 7.00 15.38 -1.17
CA LEU A 28 5.66 15.70 -1.66
C LEU A 28 5.45 17.22 -1.78
N HIS A 29 5.76 17.97 -0.72
CA HIS A 29 5.66 19.43 -0.71
C HIS A 29 6.52 20.12 -1.77
N ALA A 30 7.69 19.56 -2.05
CA ALA A 30 8.60 20.16 -2.99
C ALA A 30 8.26 19.80 -4.45
N LEU A 31 7.62 18.65 -4.68
CA LEU A 31 7.26 18.22 -6.02
C LEU A 31 5.95 18.82 -6.56
N GLU A 32 5.08 19.41 -5.71
CA GLU A 32 4.01 20.33 -6.17
C GLU A 32 4.53 21.42 -7.14
N SER A 33 5.85 21.68 -7.11
CA SER A 33 6.52 22.66 -7.97
C SER A 33 7.16 22.11 -9.26
N VAL A 34 7.22 20.79 -9.50
CA VAL A 34 7.97 20.18 -10.62
C VAL A 34 7.15 19.13 -11.37
N ASN A 35 6.28 19.59 -12.28
CA ASN A 35 5.38 18.74 -13.06
C ASN A 35 6.08 17.91 -14.17
N ALA A 36 7.25 18.36 -14.67
CA ALA A 36 7.87 17.78 -15.87
C ALA A 36 8.60 16.43 -15.67
N GLN A 37 8.77 15.95 -14.43
CA GLN A 37 9.49 14.69 -14.15
C GLN A 37 8.65 13.66 -13.39
N GLY A 38 7.37 13.93 -13.16
CA GLY A 38 6.53 13.12 -12.29
C GLY A 38 6.36 11.66 -12.75
N GLU A 39 6.31 11.42 -14.06
CA GLU A 39 6.23 10.07 -14.63
C GLU A 39 7.46 9.22 -14.31
N CYS A 40 8.66 9.76 -14.53
CA CYS A 40 9.91 9.07 -14.23
C CYS A 40 10.02 8.81 -12.72
N PHE A 41 9.64 9.79 -11.90
CA PHE A 41 9.63 9.67 -10.44
C PHE A 41 8.72 8.53 -9.98
N LEU A 42 7.44 8.51 -10.39
CA LEU A 42 6.50 7.47 -10.00
C LEU A 42 6.95 6.07 -10.40
N ARG A 43 7.54 5.93 -11.59
CA ARG A 43 8.06 4.65 -12.05
C ARG A 43 9.23 4.17 -11.20
N ILE A 44 10.12 5.07 -10.79
CA ILE A 44 11.23 4.71 -9.89
C ILE A 44 10.68 4.33 -8.51
N MET A 45 9.73 5.09 -7.98
CA MET A 45 9.07 4.79 -6.71
C MET A 45 8.40 3.41 -6.71
N GLU A 46 7.65 3.09 -7.76
CA GLU A 46 7.00 1.78 -7.92
C GLU A 46 8.03 0.64 -7.98
N GLN A 47 9.10 0.81 -8.75
CA GLN A 47 10.19 -0.18 -8.83
C GLN A 47 10.94 -0.37 -7.51
N GLU A 48 11.20 0.72 -6.79
CA GLU A 48 11.85 0.66 -5.48
C GLU A 48 10.94 0.05 -4.41
N ALA A 49 9.63 0.33 -4.47
CA ALA A 49 8.65 -0.31 -3.61
C ALA A 49 8.72 -1.83 -3.76
N HIS A 50 8.76 -2.35 -4.99
CA HIS A 50 8.84 -3.79 -5.26
C HIS A 50 10.00 -4.50 -4.59
N LYS A 51 11.11 -3.81 -4.28
CA LYS A 51 12.26 -4.40 -3.57
C LYS A 51 11.95 -4.81 -2.14
N PHE A 52 10.88 -4.26 -1.54
CA PHE A 52 10.42 -4.70 -0.22
C PHE A 52 9.78 -6.09 -0.26
N ILE A 53 9.28 -6.53 -1.42
CA ILE A 53 8.81 -7.90 -1.65
C ILE A 53 10.02 -8.79 -1.92
N ASN A 54 10.67 -9.21 -0.84
CA ASN A 54 11.97 -9.87 -0.87
C ASN A 54 11.94 -11.34 -0.41
N THR A 55 10.76 -11.89 -0.14
CA THR A 55 10.57 -13.31 0.19
C THR A 55 9.46 -13.92 -0.65
N HIS A 56 9.57 -15.22 -0.95
CA HIS A 56 8.51 -15.98 -1.63
C HIS A 56 7.18 -15.94 -0.86
N LYS A 57 7.21 -15.77 0.46
CA LYS A 57 5.99 -15.67 1.28
C LYS A 57 5.26 -14.36 0.98
N LEU A 58 5.99 -13.24 0.88
CA LEU A 58 5.42 -11.95 0.50
C LEU A 58 4.89 -11.98 -0.94
N GLU A 59 5.63 -12.59 -1.88
CA GLU A 59 5.14 -12.78 -3.26
C GLU A 59 3.83 -13.60 -3.28
N SER A 60 3.78 -14.70 -2.52
CA SER A 60 2.58 -15.54 -2.42
C SER A 60 1.40 -14.79 -1.80
N LEU A 61 1.67 -13.87 -0.86
CA LEU A 61 0.64 -13.03 -0.26
C LEU A 61 0.07 -12.01 -1.25
N LEU A 62 0.92 -11.40 -2.09
CA LEU A 62 0.48 -10.51 -3.18
C LEU A 62 -0.34 -11.28 -4.23
N GLN A 63 0.08 -12.49 -4.59
CA GLN A 63 -0.68 -13.35 -5.50
C GLN A 63 -2.05 -13.72 -4.92
N TRP A 64 -2.11 -14.07 -3.63
CA TRP A 64 -3.37 -14.32 -2.95
C TRP A 64 -4.27 -13.07 -2.96
N ALA A 65 -3.72 -11.89 -2.64
CA ALA A 65 -4.46 -10.64 -2.66
C ALA A 65 -5.02 -10.32 -4.05
N ALA A 66 -4.26 -10.59 -5.12
CA ALA A 66 -4.75 -10.47 -6.49
C ALA A 66 -5.91 -11.46 -6.76
N GLN A 67 -5.76 -12.73 -6.39
CA GLN A 67 -6.76 -13.78 -6.64
C GLN A 67 -8.09 -13.52 -5.91
N VAL A 68 -8.04 -13.16 -4.63
CA VAL A 68 -9.26 -12.93 -3.83
C VAL A 68 -10.01 -11.67 -4.27
N THR A 69 -9.37 -10.78 -5.02
CA THR A 69 -9.95 -9.52 -5.48
C THR A 69 -10.35 -9.50 -6.95
N ASP A 70 -9.86 -10.45 -7.76
CA ASP A 70 -10.08 -10.51 -9.22
C ASP A 70 -11.57 -10.73 -9.58
N ASP A 71 -12.26 -11.61 -8.83
CA ASP A 71 -13.67 -11.93 -9.08
C ASP A 71 -14.66 -10.93 -8.44
N SER A 72 -14.16 -9.96 -7.67
CA SER A 72 -15.01 -8.99 -6.97
C SER A 72 -15.74 -8.09 -7.95
N GLN A 73 -17.07 -8.16 -7.92
CA GLN A 73 -17.98 -7.34 -8.74
C GLN A 73 -18.11 -5.90 -8.26
N GLU A 74 -17.42 -5.52 -7.17
CA GLU A 74 -17.52 -4.17 -6.65
C GLU A 74 -16.88 -3.14 -7.59
N PRO A 75 -17.40 -1.90 -7.64
CA PRO A 75 -16.95 -0.90 -8.61
C PRO A 75 -15.62 -0.22 -8.24
N PHE A 76 -14.88 -0.75 -7.26
CA PHE A 76 -13.59 -0.21 -6.83
C PHE A 76 -12.45 -0.63 -7.77
N LYS A 77 -11.41 0.20 -7.82
CA LYS A 77 -10.20 -0.06 -8.62
C LYS A 77 -9.51 -1.34 -8.16
N PRO A 78 -8.92 -2.12 -9.09
CA PRO A 78 -8.19 -3.35 -8.74
C PRO A 78 -7.08 -3.13 -7.70
N ALA A 79 -6.31 -2.04 -7.83
CA ALA A 79 -5.26 -1.71 -6.86
C ALA A 79 -5.82 -1.39 -5.46
N ALA A 80 -6.98 -0.72 -5.38
CA ALA A 80 -7.65 -0.43 -4.10
C ALA A 80 -8.11 -1.71 -3.40
N LYS A 81 -8.75 -2.63 -4.15
CA LYS A 81 -9.16 -3.93 -3.62
C LYS A 81 -7.97 -4.74 -3.09
N ARG A 82 -6.85 -4.78 -3.85
CA ARG A 82 -5.62 -5.46 -3.43
C ARG A 82 -5.01 -4.85 -2.16
N ALA A 83 -5.03 -3.52 -2.04
CA ALA A 83 -4.53 -2.81 -0.86
C ALA A 83 -5.28 -3.25 0.40
N GLU A 84 -6.60 -3.32 0.34
CA GLU A 84 -7.43 -3.76 1.46
C GLU A 84 -7.17 -5.21 1.83
N ALA A 85 -7.12 -6.12 0.85
CA ALA A 85 -6.82 -7.53 1.11
C ALA A 85 -5.47 -7.71 1.82
N LEU A 86 -4.44 -6.96 1.39
CA LEU A 86 -3.12 -6.95 2.04
C LEU A 86 -3.15 -6.34 3.45
N ALA A 87 -3.97 -5.31 3.67
CA ALA A 87 -4.16 -4.70 4.98
C ALA A 87 -4.76 -5.68 5.99
N ILE A 88 -5.81 -6.38 5.57
CA ILE A 88 -6.47 -7.43 6.35
C ILE A 88 -5.46 -8.53 6.70
N ALA A 89 -4.68 -8.99 5.72
CA ALA A 89 -3.64 -10.00 5.97
C ALA A 89 -2.58 -9.51 6.96
N LEU A 90 -2.07 -8.29 6.79
CA LEU A 90 -1.07 -7.70 7.69
C LEU A 90 -1.62 -7.58 9.12
N ASP A 91 -2.87 -7.15 9.29
CA ASP A 91 -3.53 -7.06 10.60
C ASP A 91 -3.51 -8.41 11.33
N ARG A 92 -3.77 -9.49 10.61
CA ARG A 92 -3.74 -10.83 11.21
C ARG A 92 -2.37 -11.43 11.39
N ALA A 93 -1.40 -11.09 10.55
CA ALA A 93 -0.01 -11.46 10.80
C ALA A 93 0.47 -10.86 12.12
N ILE A 94 0.09 -9.60 12.38
CA ILE A 94 0.37 -8.91 13.64
C ILE A 94 -0.37 -9.60 14.80
N ASP A 95 -1.66 -9.93 14.67
CA ASP A 95 -2.40 -10.66 15.71
C ASP A 95 -1.80 -12.04 16.02
N LEU A 96 -1.34 -12.79 15.00
CA LEU A 96 -0.77 -14.12 15.17
C LEU A 96 0.61 -14.07 15.83
N ALA A 97 1.51 -13.20 15.34
CA ALA A 97 2.81 -12.98 15.97
C ALA A 97 2.66 -12.58 17.46
N HIS A 98 1.61 -11.82 17.77
CA HIS A 98 1.26 -11.45 19.14
C HIS A 98 0.63 -12.59 19.94
N ALA A 99 -0.19 -13.46 19.35
CA ALA A 99 -0.68 -14.66 20.04
C ALA A 99 0.50 -15.53 20.50
N HIS A 100 1.49 -15.73 19.62
CA HIS A 100 2.74 -16.40 19.97
C HIS A 100 3.55 -15.67 21.05
N ALA A 101 3.53 -14.33 21.07
CA ALA A 101 4.26 -13.52 22.05
C ALA A 101 3.51 -13.27 23.37
N ARG A 102 2.18 -13.41 23.42
CA ARG A 102 1.37 -13.32 24.66
C ARG A 102 1.53 -14.55 25.53
N ASP A 103 1.88 -15.68 24.94
CA ASP A 103 2.45 -16.80 25.67
C ASP A 103 3.81 -16.43 26.31
N ALA A 104 4.40 -15.28 25.96
CA ALA A 104 5.73 -14.84 26.39
C ALA A 104 5.80 -13.57 27.30
N ASP A 105 5.10 -12.44 27.09
CA ASP A 105 5.00 -11.33 28.11
C ASP A 105 4.14 -10.07 27.75
N ARG A 106 3.92 -9.16 28.73
CA ARG A 106 2.99 -7.97 28.72
C ARG A 106 3.43 -6.73 27.91
N PHE A 107 4.69 -6.61 27.47
CA PHE A 107 5.24 -5.42 26.76
C PHE A 107 4.62 -5.20 25.36
N VAL A 108 4.07 -6.26 24.78
CA VAL A 108 3.51 -6.34 23.42
C VAL A 108 2.26 -5.45 23.20
N ALA A 109 1.55 -5.06 24.27
CA ALA A 109 0.28 -4.33 24.15
C ALA A 109 0.40 -2.88 23.63
N ARG A 110 1.57 -2.24 23.72
CA ARG A 110 1.78 -0.88 23.20
C ARG A 110 2.19 -0.88 21.73
N GLU A 111 3.07 -1.82 21.36
CA GLU A 111 3.44 -2.12 19.97
C GLU A 111 2.21 -2.52 19.12
N ARG A 112 1.21 -3.17 19.74
CA ARG A 112 -0.12 -3.45 19.15
C ARG A 112 -0.80 -2.21 18.58
N ALA A 113 -0.93 -1.13 19.36
CA ALA A 113 -1.70 0.05 18.94
C ALA A 113 -1.00 0.77 17.78
N ASP A 114 0.32 0.94 17.90
CA ASP A 114 1.09 1.66 16.88
C ASP A 114 1.12 0.87 15.56
N ASN A 115 1.29 -0.46 15.60
CA ASN A 115 1.38 -1.27 14.38
C ASN A 115 0.05 -1.43 13.63
N LEU A 116 -1.07 -1.62 14.34
CA LEU A 116 -2.41 -1.69 13.73
C LEU A 116 -2.80 -0.36 13.10
N ILE A 117 -2.53 0.75 13.80
CA ILE A 117 -2.86 2.09 13.31
C ILE A 117 -2.14 2.35 11.99
N HIS A 118 -0.86 2.02 11.85
CA HIS A 118 -0.10 2.34 10.64
C HIS A 118 -0.53 1.51 9.42
N ALA A 119 -0.66 0.19 9.56
CA ALA A 119 -1.02 -0.71 8.45
C ALA A 119 -2.39 -0.39 7.85
N HIS A 120 -3.39 -0.22 8.72
CA HIS A 120 -4.74 0.15 8.31
C HIS A 120 -4.78 1.57 7.71
N THR A 121 -3.99 2.50 8.25
CA THR A 121 -3.89 3.86 7.68
C THR A 121 -3.36 3.83 6.24
N TYR A 122 -2.30 3.06 5.94
CA TYR A 122 -1.75 2.97 4.58
C TYR A 122 -2.78 2.49 3.56
N ALA A 123 -3.49 1.42 3.88
CA ALA A 123 -4.48 0.85 2.99
C ALA A 123 -5.69 1.76 2.80
N CYS A 124 -6.22 2.34 3.90
CA CYS A 124 -7.32 3.30 3.83
C CYS A 124 -6.94 4.53 3.00
N THR A 125 -5.71 5.03 3.10
CA THR A 125 -5.25 6.14 2.25
C THR A 125 -5.20 5.73 0.78
N ILE A 126 -4.57 4.58 0.45
CA ILE A 126 -4.50 4.08 -0.93
C ILE A 126 -5.90 3.93 -1.52
N VAL A 127 -6.81 3.24 -0.83
CA VAL A 127 -8.20 3.04 -1.27
C VAL A 127 -8.87 4.39 -1.50
N ARG A 128 -8.85 5.28 -0.51
CA ARG A 128 -9.51 6.59 -0.61
C ARG A 128 -9.01 7.40 -1.80
N GLN A 129 -7.71 7.43 -2.01
CA GLN A 129 -7.10 8.26 -3.06
C GLN A 129 -7.32 7.69 -4.46
N LEU A 130 -7.19 6.38 -4.61
CA LEU A 130 -7.46 5.70 -5.87
C LEU A 130 -8.90 5.96 -6.35
N GLU A 131 -9.87 5.91 -5.45
CA GLU A 131 -11.28 6.17 -5.75
C GLU A 131 -11.58 7.67 -5.98
N HIS A 132 -10.83 8.55 -5.32
CA HIS A 132 -10.97 9.99 -5.50
C HIS A 132 -10.48 10.47 -6.89
N ILE A 133 -9.38 9.90 -7.40
CA ILE A 133 -8.78 10.25 -8.70
C ILE A 133 -9.79 10.10 -9.86
N ASP A 134 -10.70 9.13 -9.81
CA ASP A 134 -11.72 8.92 -10.85
C ASP A 134 -13.00 9.74 -10.62
N SER A 135 -13.25 10.21 -9.39
CA SER A 135 -14.48 10.92 -8.99
C SER A 135 -14.46 12.44 -9.24
N ILE A 136 -13.62 12.93 -10.17
CA ILE A 136 -13.52 14.37 -10.50
C ILE A 136 -14.86 14.94 -11.05
N GLU A 137 -15.86 14.09 -11.38
CA GLU A 137 -17.25 14.50 -11.65
C GLU A 137 -18.29 13.90 -10.66
N GLY A 138 -18.08 14.04 -9.33
CA GLY A 138 -19.13 14.17 -8.28
C GLY A 138 -19.53 12.92 -7.47
N PRO A 139 -20.43 13.02 -6.44
CA PRO A 139 -20.64 14.07 -5.44
C PRO A 139 -20.15 13.71 -4.00
N ASP A 140 -19.82 14.76 -3.25
CA ASP A 140 -19.77 14.94 -1.78
C ASP A 140 -18.75 14.14 -0.92
N GLU A 141 -17.80 14.91 -0.36
CA GLU A 141 -16.65 14.62 0.51
C GLU A 141 -16.97 13.94 1.88
N ARG A 142 -18.12 13.27 2.05
CA ARG A 142 -18.55 12.78 3.39
C ARG A 142 -18.93 11.31 3.50
N GLN A 143 -18.89 10.55 2.41
CA GLN A 143 -18.83 9.09 2.51
C GLN A 143 -17.36 8.72 2.42
N SER A 144 -16.72 8.47 3.58
CA SER A 144 -15.40 7.84 3.59
C SER A 144 -15.45 6.65 2.65
N ALA A 145 -14.53 6.61 1.67
CA ALA A 145 -14.33 5.49 0.77
C ALA A 145 -13.77 4.29 1.56
N GLU A 146 -14.55 3.80 2.51
CA GLU A 146 -14.38 2.48 3.09
C GLU A 146 -15.02 1.51 2.10
N LEU A 147 -14.27 0.49 1.71
CA LEU A 147 -14.83 -0.63 0.96
C LEU A 147 -16.05 -1.15 1.71
N SER A 148 -17.04 -1.66 0.97
CA SER A 148 -18.30 -2.03 1.60
C SER A 148 -18.02 -3.07 2.71
N PRO A 149 -18.71 -3.04 3.86
CA PRO A 149 -18.56 -4.09 4.86
C PRO A 149 -18.78 -5.49 4.26
N THR A 150 -19.59 -5.60 3.20
CA THR A 150 -19.79 -6.81 2.42
C THR A 150 -18.54 -7.26 1.66
N PHE A 151 -17.72 -6.34 1.16
CA PHE A 151 -16.40 -6.64 0.59
C PHE A 151 -15.47 -7.21 1.64
N THR A 152 -15.30 -6.48 2.75
CA THR A 152 -14.39 -6.86 3.84
C THR A 152 -14.81 -8.21 4.41
N ASP A 153 -16.12 -8.41 4.61
CA ASP A 153 -16.69 -9.70 5.03
C ASP A 153 -16.47 -10.77 3.97
N GLY A 154 -16.51 -10.45 2.67
CA GLY A 154 -16.25 -11.38 1.57
C GLY A 154 -14.78 -11.81 1.49
N VAL A 155 -13.84 -10.88 1.66
CA VAL A 155 -12.40 -11.17 1.75
C VAL A 155 -12.14 -12.05 2.97
N VAL A 156 -12.73 -11.71 4.13
CA VAL A 156 -12.63 -12.48 5.37
C VAL A 156 -13.31 -13.84 5.24
N ALA A 157 -14.45 -13.96 4.56
CA ALA A 157 -15.13 -15.23 4.33
C ALA A 157 -14.32 -16.14 3.40
N THR A 158 -13.79 -15.60 2.30
CA THR A 158 -12.86 -16.32 1.41
C THR A 158 -11.62 -16.81 2.17
N TRP A 159 -11.21 -16.05 3.18
CA TRP A 159 -10.18 -16.44 4.14
C TRP A 159 -10.55 -17.69 4.95
N PHE A 160 -11.77 -17.73 5.50
CA PHE A 160 -12.26 -18.84 6.31
C PHE A 160 -12.68 -20.06 5.49
N ASP A 161 -12.99 -19.89 4.21
CA ASP A 161 -13.43 -20.95 3.29
C ASP A 161 -12.26 -21.80 2.72
N GLY A 162 -11.03 -21.57 3.17
CA GLY A 162 -9.89 -22.46 2.93
C GLY A 162 -9.06 -22.16 1.68
N LEU A 163 -9.32 -21.04 0.98
CA LEU A 163 -8.46 -20.53 -0.09
C LEU A 163 -7.18 -19.87 0.43
N PHE A 164 -7.04 -19.77 1.75
CA PHE A 164 -5.91 -19.13 2.40
C PHE A 164 -5.11 -20.11 3.25
N ASP A 165 -3.81 -20.24 2.95
CA ASP A 165 -2.87 -20.95 3.80
C ASP A 165 -2.51 -20.07 5.00
N PRO A 166 -2.86 -20.46 6.25
CA PRO A 166 -2.52 -19.70 7.46
C PRO A 166 -1.03 -19.38 7.59
N LYS A 167 -0.15 -20.14 6.93
CA LYS A 167 1.29 -19.87 6.91
C LYS A 167 1.66 -18.60 6.13
N LEU A 168 0.77 -18.08 5.29
CA LEU A 168 0.99 -16.82 4.56
C LEU A 168 0.94 -15.60 5.47
N VAL A 169 0.27 -15.68 6.62
CA VAL A 169 0.24 -14.61 7.65
C VAL A 169 1.09 -14.92 8.86
N ASP A 170 1.74 -16.08 8.93
CA ASP A 170 2.81 -16.32 9.91
C ASP A 170 4.09 -15.61 9.44
N LEU A 171 4.02 -14.28 9.35
CA LEU A 171 5.10 -13.42 8.89
C LEU A 171 6.15 -13.27 9.99
N SER A 172 7.43 -13.29 9.61
CA SER A 172 8.49 -12.84 10.51
C SER A 172 8.35 -11.34 10.81
N LYS A 173 9.10 -10.84 11.79
CA LYS A 173 9.17 -9.39 12.06
C LYS A 173 9.69 -8.62 10.85
N GLU A 174 10.68 -9.17 10.16
CA GLU A 174 11.27 -8.61 8.95
C GLU A 174 10.27 -8.63 7.79
N GLU A 175 9.54 -9.74 7.57
CA GLU A 175 8.50 -9.83 6.55
C GLU A 175 7.35 -8.83 6.81
N THR A 176 6.95 -8.69 8.08
CA THR A 176 5.94 -7.71 8.51
C THR A 176 6.40 -6.27 8.21
N GLN A 177 7.66 -5.95 8.51
CA GLN A 177 8.20 -4.62 8.25
C GLN A 177 8.37 -4.35 6.75
N SER A 178 8.84 -5.33 6.00
CA SER A 178 8.91 -5.27 4.53
C SER A 178 7.54 -4.97 3.92
N LEU A 179 6.49 -5.69 4.35
CA LEU A 179 5.13 -5.47 3.84
C LEU A 179 4.60 -4.07 4.19
N LYS A 180 4.88 -3.55 5.40
CA LYS A 180 4.54 -2.17 5.78
C LYS A 180 5.24 -1.14 4.88
N ASN A 181 6.53 -1.32 4.65
CA ASN A 181 7.30 -0.42 3.80
C ASN A 181 6.79 -0.47 2.35
N TYR A 182 6.42 -1.66 1.86
CA TYR A 182 5.80 -1.83 0.55
C TYR A 182 4.47 -1.07 0.42
N LEU A 183 3.57 -1.22 1.39
CA LEU A 183 2.28 -0.52 1.41
C LEU A 183 2.47 1.00 1.53
N GLY A 184 3.38 1.45 2.40
CA GLY A 184 3.70 2.88 2.52
C GLY A 184 4.30 3.47 1.25
N ALA A 185 5.15 2.72 0.54
CA ALA A 185 5.70 3.18 -0.73
C ALA A 185 4.63 3.27 -1.83
N ASN A 186 3.68 2.32 -1.86
CA ASN A 186 2.54 2.39 -2.78
C ASN A 186 1.58 3.54 -2.44
N GLU A 187 1.37 3.84 -1.15
CA GLU A 187 0.62 5.03 -0.72
C GLU A 187 1.21 6.31 -1.30
N MET A 188 2.54 6.47 -1.22
CA MET A 188 3.21 7.63 -1.79
C MET A 188 3.07 7.74 -3.30
N VAL A 189 3.14 6.62 -4.02
CA VAL A 189 2.93 6.59 -5.47
C VAL A 189 1.55 7.17 -5.81
N VAL A 190 0.52 6.83 -5.04
CA VAL A 190 -0.83 7.38 -5.23
C VAL A 190 -0.90 8.86 -4.83
N GLN A 191 -0.39 9.23 -3.65
CA GLN A 191 -0.36 10.62 -3.17
C GLN A 191 0.34 11.55 -4.16
N TYR A 192 1.44 11.09 -4.73
CA TYR A 192 2.19 11.87 -5.69
C TYR A 192 1.43 12.02 -7.01
N ASN A 193 0.77 10.98 -7.49
CA ASN A 193 -0.07 11.08 -8.68
C ASN A 193 -1.18 12.13 -8.50
N GLU A 194 -1.84 12.15 -7.34
CA GLU A 194 -2.85 13.19 -7.02
C GLU A 194 -2.26 14.61 -7.11
N ALA A 195 -1.04 14.81 -6.58
CA ALA A 195 -0.40 16.13 -6.56
C ALA A 195 0.17 16.56 -7.92
N ALA A 196 0.73 15.63 -8.68
CA ALA A 196 1.42 15.91 -9.94
C ALA A 196 0.50 15.87 -11.16
N ALA A 197 -0.69 15.26 -11.05
CA ALA A 197 -1.63 15.07 -12.16
C ALA A 197 -0.95 14.44 -13.40
N VAL A 198 -0.25 13.32 -13.18
CA VAL A 198 0.43 12.56 -14.23
C VAL A 198 -0.59 12.13 -15.30
N THR A 199 -0.14 12.01 -16.55
CA THR A 199 -1.03 11.65 -17.68
C THR A 199 -1.71 10.31 -17.43
N GLY A 200 -2.99 10.20 -17.86
CA GLY A 200 -3.80 9.02 -17.58
C GLY A 200 -3.24 7.70 -18.14
N GLU A 201 -2.54 7.74 -19.28
CA GLU A 201 -1.91 6.54 -19.85
C GLU A 201 -0.73 6.04 -18.99
N SER A 202 0.14 6.97 -18.58
CA SER A 202 1.28 6.66 -17.71
C SER A 202 0.83 6.20 -16.33
N TRP A 203 -0.17 6.88 -15.75
CA TRP A 203 -0.75 6.49 -14.46
C TRP A 203 -1.40 5.11 -14.52
N ASN A 204 -2.23 4.83 -15.53
CA ASN A 204 -2.87 3.51 -15.68
C ASN A 204 -1.86 2.36 -15.76
N ALA A 205 -0.74 2.57 -16.45
CA ALA A 205 0.31 1.55 -16.54
C ALA A 205 1.01 1.27 -15.20
N ILE A 206 1.08 2.26 -14.31
CA ILE A 206 1.62 2.13 -12.95
C ILE A 206 0.55 1.48 -12.06
N GLU A 207 -0.67 2.01 -12.05
CA GLU A 207 -1.79 1.51 -11.25
C GLU A 207 -2.08 0.03 -11.50
N GLN A 208 -2.01 -0.43 -12.76
CA GLN A 208 -2.23 -1.84 -13.10
C GLN A 208 -1.21 -2.79 -12.46
N LYS A 209 0.01 -2.31 -12.18
CA LYS A 209 1.10 -3.11 -11.59
C LYS A 209 1.16 -2.99 -10.07
N MET A 210 0.53 -1.97 -9.50
CA MET A 210 0.52 -1.76 -8.05
C MET A 210 -0.03 -3.00 -7.33
N LEU A 211 0.71 -3.42 -6.29
CA LEU A 211 0.34 -4.52 -5.40
C LEU A 211 0.22 -5.88 -6.11
N LEU A 212 1.01 -6.08 -7.17
CA LEU A 212 1.19 -7.35 -7.87
C LEU A 212 2.64 -7.83 -7.77
N VAL A 213 2.88 -9.10 -8.10
CA VAL A 213 4.22 -9.67 -8.25
C VAL A 213 4.85 -9.25 -9.57
#